data_AF-A0A6G7SVK3-F1
#
_entry.id   AF-A0A6G7SVK3-F1
#
_cell.length_a   1.000
_cell.length_b   1.000
_cell.length_c   1.000
_cell.angle_alpha   90.00
_cell.angle_beta   90.00
_cell.angle_gamma   90.00
#
_symmetry.space_group_name_H-M   'P 1'
#
loop_
_entity.id
_entity.type
_entity.pdbx_description
1 polymer ?
#
loop_
_entity_poly.entity_id
_entity_poly.type
_entity_poly.pdbx_seq_one_letter_code
_entity_poly.pdbx_strand_id
1 'polypeptide(L)'
;MDRLFRGLDFLLNLEFSRFNNRIERHVDALEKALDTGSPKVTLILALVTGTELHPDIQSLLNHEVGKRNWAEEMVDYKVVDLRGLYREILGEHADRSITLEVSLDGVGKETYPYTAYYGTASAAEITEWYEVHERHLFTRNIRDVLDVSDVSDVNNRIRATLLEQPEHFWYFSNGITLLCDRVRKKGKGAFVPGTGAGFVLEGASVVNGAQTVSAMHRAMQRNPVSTALGRVLVRIISLEDCPHGFGDQVTVSTNTQNPIEERDFKSRDPIQIGLRDDFALSLGRTYVIKRGEPDPDPGSGCSMTEAAVALAATHRSAELGALTKRDEAQLWEKENYRELFGKSPGGPLGAHRVWRCVELLRTVRVTLDHQRNNLFGRAASAAGHGDLLITHVVFRLLDTEGIDEENTDWAAQLSRVPELVVRALGWLVVTVDIRYGRKSHILTTSHTPERARLVARHILERMTSGDPAPDNADYRVDEPSNGRRTRSTSAVNVLVRARRIPDGPVLEFRPVTRMDRQHLPPWIATAPDRGRAVWRNDTARPLVWEADGEAYAAGPLVRRMRGEAMDNHQQVQGTLYWHIPGEGSLYDIAKELRAEDELAAEEP
;
A
#
# COMPACT_ATOMS: atom_id res chain seq x y z
N MET A 1 -43.97 -0.73 -16.32
CA MET A 1 -44.58 0.40 -17.04
C MET A 1 -45.84 0.89 -16.33
N ASP A 2 -46.90 0.09 -16.20
CA ASP A 2 -48.15 0.56 -15.54
C ASP A 2 -47.99 1.03 -14.09
N ARG A 3 -47.05 0.45 -13.33
CA ARG A 3 -46.76 0.89 -11.97
C ARG A 3 -46.02 2.23 -11.93
N LEU A 4 -45.20 2.51 -12.95
CA LEU A 4 -44.45 3.77 -13.07
C LEU A 4 -45.42 4.93 -13.31
N PHE A 5 -46.28 4.79 -14.32
CA PHE A 5 -47.25 5.83 -14.67
C PHE A 5 -48.33 6.00 -13.61
N ARG A 6 -48.78 4.93 -12.94
CA ARG A 6 -49.65 5.06 -11.75
C ARG A 6 -48.96 5.82 -10.61
N GLY A 7 -47.68 5.57 -10.38
CA GLY A 7 -46.89 6.33 -9.41
C GLY A 7 -46.80 7.81 -9.78
N LEU A 8 -46.56 8.12 -11.05
CA LEU A 8 -46.57 9.50 -11.55
C LEU A 8 -47.93 10.17 -11.32
N ASP A 9 -49.03 9.47 -11.60
CA ASP A 9 -50.38 10.01 -11.39
C ASP A 9 -50.64 10.30 -9.90
N PHE A 10 -50.19 9.42 -8.98
CA PHE A 10 -50.28 9.70 -7.55
C PHE A 10 -49.45 10.93 -7.14
N LEU A 11 -48.28 11.13 -7.74
CA LEU A 11 -47.41 12.26 -7.45
C LEU A 11 -48.02 13.58 -7.97
N LEU A 12 -48.55 13.59 -9.19
CA LEU A 12 -49.22 14.76 -9.77
C LEU A 12 -50.53 15.13 -9.04
N ASN A 13 -51.20 14.14 -8.44
CA ASN A 13 -52.42 14.35 -7.62
C ASN A 13 -52.13 14.56 -6.12
N LEU A 14 -50.86 14.69 -5.73
CA LEU A 14 -50.43 14.87 -4.33
C LEU A 14 -50.89 13.74 -3.37
N GLU A 15 -51.11 12.53 -3.89
CA GLU A 15 -51.49 11.33 -3.12
C GLU A 15 -50.27 10.66 -2.46
N PHE A 16 -49.47 11.39 -1.67
CA PHE A 16 -48.23 10.87 -1.08
C PHE A 16 -48.42 9.65 -0.16
N SER A 17 -49.60 9.51 0.45
CA SER A 17 -49.98 8.35 1.30
C SER A 17 -49.96 6.99 0.58
N ARG A 18 -49.95 6.98 -0.76
CA ARG A 18 -49.84 5.75 -1.57
C ARG A 18 -48.39 5.24 -1.70
N PHE A 19 -47.40 6.02 -1.25
CA PHE A 19 -45.98 5.67 -1.31
C PHE A 19 -45.48 5.15 0.05
N ASN A 20 -44.26 4.62 0.07
CA ASN A 20 -43.62 4.19 1.32
C ASN A 20 -43.03 5.38 2.10
N ASN A 21 -42.61 5.14 3.34
CA ASN A 21 -42.05 6.13 4.26
C ASN A 21 -40.82 6.89 3.73
N ARG A 22 -40.19 6.47 2.62
CA ARG A 22 -39.04 7.18 2.04
C ARG A 22 -39.47 8.48 1.34
N ILE A 23 -40.73 8.62 0.94
CA ILE A 23 -41.21 9.84 0.27
C ILE A 23 -41.40 11.00 1.25
N GLU A 24 -41.71 10.71 2.52
CA GLU A 24 -42.06 11.68 3.56
C GLU A 24 -41.05 12.83 3.68
N ARG A 25 -39.76 12.50 3.63
CA ARG A 25 -38.65 13.48 3.70
C ARG A 25 -38.56 14.42 2.49
N HIS A 26 -39.33 14.18 1.44
CA HIS A 26 -39.33 14.93 0.18
C HIS A 26 -40.67 15.62 -0.12
N VAL A 27 -41.70 15.42 0.71
CA VAL A 27 -43.07 15.94 0.46
C VAL A 27 -43.07 17.46 0.31
N ASP A 28 -42.52 18.19 1.28
CA ASP A 28 -42.47 19.67 1.23
C ASP A 28 -41.79 20.22 -0.04
N ALA A 29 -40.74 19.54 -0.51
CA ALA A 29 -40.02 19.94 -1.72
C ALA A 29 -40.79 19.60 -3.00
N LEU A 30 -41.50 18.47 -3.02
CA LEU A 30 -42.33 18.04 -4.14
C LEU A 30 -43.57 18.92 -4.28
N GLU A 31 -44.26 19.25 -3.20
CA GLU A 31 -45.41 20.18 -3.20
C GLU A 31 -44.99 21.53 -3.78
N LYS A 32 -43.89 22.10 -3.28
CA LYS A 32 -43.35 23.37 -3.77
C LYS A 32 -42.97 23.34 -5.26
N ALA A 33 -42.45 22.21 -5.74
CA ALA A 33 -42.06 22.03 -7.14
C ALA A 33 -43.27 21.82 -8.07
N LEU A 34 -44.35 21.23 -7.55
CA LEU A 34 -45.59 21.01 -8.31
C LEU A 34 -46.49 22.26 -8.31
N ASP A 35 -46.38 23.13 -7.31
CA ASP A 35 -47.10 24.41 -7.22
C ASP A 35 -46.58 25.49 -8.19
N THR A 36 -45.37 25.32 -8.76
CA THR A 36 -44.95 26.12 -9.91
C THR A 36 -45.73 25.67 -11.14
N GLY A 37 -46.67 26.49 -11.63
CA GLY A 37 -47.77 26.15 -12.55
C GLY A 37 -47.48 25.37 -13.86
N SER A 38 -46.25 24.97 -14.14
CA SER A 38 -45.88 24.00 -15.18
C SER A 38 -44.65 23.16 -14.77
N PRO A 39 -44.81 22.16 -13.88
CA PRO A 39 -43.69 21.39 -13.37
C PRO A 39 -43.10 20.47 -14.44
N LYS A 40 -41.83 20.63 -14.79
CA LYS A 40 -41.15 19.69 -15.69
C LYS A 40 -40.76 18.41 -14.95
N VAL A 41 -41.28 17.28 -15.40
CA VAL A 41 -41.05 15.95 -14.84
C VAL A 41 -40.34 15.05 -15.85
N THR A 42 -39.10 14.69 -15.56
CA THR A 42 -38.34 13.72 -16.37
C THR A 42 -38.35 12.34 -15.74
N LEU A 43 -38.96 11.38 -16.43
CA LEU A 43 -38.94 9.98 -16.03
C LEU A 43 -37.61 9.33 -16.44
N ILE A 44 -36.80 8.96 -15.45
CA ILE A 44 -35.53 8.27 -15.69
C ILE A 44 -35.75 6.76 -15.65
N LEU A 45 -35.54 6.10 -16.79
CA LEU A 45 -35.56 4.64 -16.90
C LEU A 45 -34.12 4.14 -16.81
N ALA A 46 -33.70 3.73 -15.61
CA ALA A 46 -32.40 3.11 -15.37
C ALA A 46 -32.45 1.61 -15.72
N LEU A 47 -31.76 1.21 -16.78
CA LEU A 47 -31.76 -0.18 -17.27
C LEU A 47 -30.37 -0.81 -17.15
N VAL A 48 -30.31 -2.03 -16.60
CA VAL A 48 -29.08 -2.84 -16.52
C VAL A 48 -28.93 -3.67 -17.79
N THR A 49 -29.00 -3.03 -18.95
CA THR A 49 -28.92 -3.70 -20.26
C THR A 49 -28.05 -2.90 -21.22
N GLY A 50 -27.26 -3.58 -22.06
CA GLY A 50 -26.49 -2.95 -23.14
C GLY A 50 -27.24 -2.83 -24.48
N THR A 51 -28.52 -3.22 -24.50
CA THR A 51 -29.39 -3.21 -25.68
C THR A 51 -30.37 -2.04 -25.62
N GLU A 52 -30.66 -1.43 -26.76
CA GLU A 52 -31.70 -0.40 -26.86
C GLU A 52 -33.09 -0.94 -26.47
N LEU A 53 -33.97 -0.04 -26.04
CA LEU A 53 -35.36 -0.39 -25.73
C LEU A 53 -36.07 -0.88 -26.97
N HIS A 54 -36.81 -1.99 -26.81
CA HIS A 54 -37.65 -2.53 -27.88
C HIS A 54 -38.64 -1.48 -28.41
N PRO A 55 -38.86 -1.39 -29.74
CA PRO A 55 -39.74 -0.38 -30.35
C PRO A 55 -41.16 -0.32 -29.76
N ASP A 56 -41.73 -1.46 -29.37
CA ASP A 56 -43.06 -1.51 -28.74
C ASP A 56 -43.09 -0.81 -27.38
N ILE A 57 -42.01 -0.88 -26.61
CA ILE A 57 -41.90 -0.21 -25.30
C ILE A 57 -41.69 1.29 -25.49
N GLN A 58 -40.91 1.70 -26.49
CA GLN A 58 -40.77 3.12 -26.84
C GLN A 58 -42.11 3.70 -27.30
N SER A 59 -42.86 2.97 -28.12
CA SER A 59 -44.18 3.38 -28.58
C SER A 59 -45.17 3.53 -27.42
N LEU A 60 -45.15 2.60 -26.46
CA LEU A 60 -45.97 2.68 -25.25
C LEU A 60 -45.57 3.87 -24.35
N LEU A 61 -44.27 4.13 -24.19
CA LEU A 61 -43.76 5.29 -23.44
C LEU A 61 -44.23 6.61 -24.05
N ASN A 62 -44.05 6.76 -25.36
CA ASN A 62 -44.46 7.95 -26.09
C ASN A 62 -45.97 8.17 -25.98
N HIS A 63 -46.77 7.09 -26.06
CA HIS A 63 -48.22 7.15 -25.90
C HIS A 63 -48.64 7.62 -24.50
N GLU A 64 -48.05 7.04 -23.45
CA GLU A 64 -48.39 7.38 -22.05
C GLU A 64 -47.89 8.76 -21.63
N VAL A 65 -46.74 9.21 -22.15
CA VAL A 65 -46.25 10.59 -21.97
C VAL A 65 -47.14 11.58 -22.73
N GLY A 66 -47.52 11.27 -23.96
CA GLY A 66 -48.39 12.11 -24.79
C GLY A 66 -49.76 12.37 -24.15
N LYS A 67 -50.34 11.38 -23.46
CA LYS A 67 -51.60 11.56 -22.69
C LYS A 67 -51.50 12.64 -21.60
N ARG A 68 -50.30 12.86 -21.05
CA ARG A 68 -50.06 13.75 -19.91
C ARG A 68 -49.57 15.14 -20.34
N ASN A 69 -49.16 15.31 -21.59
CA ASN A 69 -48.74 16.59 -22.20
C ASN A 69 -49.82 17.22 -23.10
N TRP A 70 -51.09 17.18 -22.69
CA TRP A 70 -52.20 17.60 -23.55
C TRP A 70 -52.28 19.13 -23.79
N ALA A 71 -51.66 19.95 -22.93
CA ALA A 71 -51.66 21.41 -23.02
C ALA A 71 -50.24 22.03 -22.99
N GLU A 72 -49.32 21.46 -22.20
CA GLU A 72 -47.91 21.87 -22.11
C GLU A 72 -47.00 20.64 -22.03
N GLU A 73 -45.75 20.74 -22.50
CA GLU A 73 -44.74 19.68 -22.39
C GLU A 73 -44.23 19.56 -20.95
N MET A 74 -45.02 18.87 -20.13
CA MET A 74 -44.79 18.70 -18.69
C MET A 74 -43.94 17.47 -18.38
N VAL A 75 -44.13 16.38 -19.10
CA VAL A 75 -43.50 15.08 -18.83
C VAL A 75 -42.63 14.66 -20.01
N ASP A 76 -41.40 14.24 -19.75
CA ASP A 76 -40.57 13.54 -20.72
C ASP A 76 -39.94 12.29 -20.09
N TYR A 77 -39.16 11.53 -20.87
CA TYR A 77 -38.40 10.41 -20.32
C TYR A 77 -37.00 10.35 -20.91
N LYS A 78 -36.05 9.93 -20.08
CA LYS A 78 -34.67 9.64 -20.46
C LYS A 78 -34.37 8.19 -20.13
N VAL A 79 -33.82 7.50 -21.11
CA VAL A 79 -33.33 6.12 -20.93
C VAL A 79 -31.86 6.23 -20.59
N VAL A 80 -31.50 5.69 -19.43
CA VAL A 80 -30.12 5.73 -18.97
C VAL A 80 -29.67 4.28 -18.81
N ASP A 81 -28.75 3.86 -19.68
CA ASP A 81 -28.10 2.56 -19.56
C ASP A 81 -27.11 2.58 -18.39
N LEU A 82 -26.65 1.41 -17.96
CA LEU A 82 -25.73 1.30 -16.83
C LEU A 82 -24.49 2.21 -17.00
N ARG A 83 -23.96 2.31 -18.23
CA ARG A 83 -22.79 3.17 -18.54
C ARG A 83 -23.11 4.66 -18.46
N GLY A 84 -24.28 5.08 -18.95
CA GLY A 84 -24.77 6.45 -18.88
C GLY A 84 -25.11 6.86 -17.45
N LEU A 85 -25.60 5.94 -16.63
CA LEU A 85 -25.90 6.19 -15.22
C LEU A 85 -24.61 6.44 -14.44
N TYR A 86 -23.57 5.64 -14.72
CA TYR A 86 -22.23 5.87 -14.17
C TYR A 86 -21.65 7.21 -14.64
N ARG A 87 -21.82 7.58 -15.91
CA ARG A 87 -21.31 8.84 -16.46
C ARG A 87 -21.99 10.08 -15.88
N GLU A 88 -23.30 10.00 -15.62
CA GLU A 88 -24.08 11.11 -15.07
C GLU A 88 -23.88 11.27 -13.56
N ILE A 89 -23.72 10.16 -12.82
CA ILE A 89 -23.45 10.15 -11.37
C ILE A 89 -22.00 10.57 -11.08
N LEU A 90 -21.05 10.24 -11.96
CA LEU A 90 -19.64 10.65 -11.82
C LEU A 90 -19.37 12.05 -12.38
N GLY A 91 -20.37 12.72 -12.97
CA GLY A 91 -20.30 14.11 -13.41
C GLY A 91 -19.14 14.40 -14.36
N GLU A 92 -19.27 14.02 -15.64
CA GLU A 92 -18.21 14.32 -16.61
C GLU A 92 -18.65 15.06 -17.88
N HIS A 93 -18.05 16.26 -18.02
CA HIS A 93 -17.26 16.65 -19.18
C HIS A 93 -17.88 16.40 -20.56
N ALA A 94 -18.84 17.25 -20.93
CA ALA A 94 -19.00 17.58 -22.34
C ALA A 94 -17.80 18.43 -22.81
N ASP A 95 -17.13 17.97 -23.87
CA ASP A 95 -16.03 18.62 -24.59
C ASP A 95 -16.15 20.16 -24.62
N ARG A 96 -15.31 20.85 -23.84
CA ARG A 96 -14.96 22.24 -24.14
C ARG A 96 -13.62 22.21 -24.84
N SER A 97 -13.62 22.47 -26.15
CA SER A 97 -12.38 22.72 -26.89
C SER A 97 -11.74 23.99 -26.33
N ILE A 98 -10.49 23.89 -25.85
CA ILE A 98 -9.74 25.05 -25.38
C ILE A 98 -8.93 25.66 -26.53
N THR A 99 -8.87 26.99 -26.56
CA THR A 99 -7.92 27.74 -27.39
C THR A 99 -6.77 28.17 -26.51
N LEU A 100 -5.55 27.70 -26.82
CA LEU A 100 -4.35 27.97 -26.03
C LEU A 100 -3.36 28.83 -26.82
N GLU A 101 -2.88 29.91 -26.22
CA GLU A 101 -1.78 30.69 -26.78
C GLU A 101 -0.45 30.20 -26.19
N VAL A 102 0.54 29.97 -27.05
CA VAL A 102 1.81 29.33 -26.66
C VAL A 102 2.99 30.10 -27.24
N SER A 103 3.90 30.55 -26.39
CA SER A 103 5.18 31.16 -26.80
C SER A 103 6.33 30.17 -26.62
N LEU A 104 7.07 29.88 -27.71
CA LEU A 104 8.23 28.98 -27.68
C LEU A 104 9.50 29.70 -28.14
N ASP A 105 10.61 29.42 -27.47
CA ASP A 105 11.95 29.78 -27.88
C ASP A 105 12.61 28.67 -28.71
N GLY A 106 13.51 29.05 -29.62
CA GLY A 106 14.35 28.10 -30.36
C GLY A 106 13.52 27.15 -31.22
N VAL A 107 12.48 27.67 -31.87
CA VAL A 107 11.45 26.82 -32.47
C VAL A 107 11.98 26.05 -33.67
N GLY A 108 11.73 24.74 -33.66
CA GLY A 108 11.85 23.84 -34.79
C GLY A 108 10.47 23.45 -35.33
N LYS A 109 10.43 23.07 -36.61
CA LYS A 109 9.22 22.60 -37.29
C LYS A 109 9.49 21.27 -37.97
N GLU A 110 8.59 20.32 -37.77
CA GLU A 110 8.50 19.08 -38.52
C GLU A 110 7.29 19.16 -39.47
N THR A 111 7.46 18.68 -40.69
CA THR A 111 6.40 18.71 -41.72
C THR A 111 6.05 17.33 -42.26
N TYR A 112 6.86 16.31 -41.98
CA TYR A 112 6.63 14.95 -42.48
C TYR A 112 6.69 13.92 -41.36
N PRO A 113 5.69 13.01 -41.22
CA PRO A 113 4.48 12.87 -42.04
C PRO A 113 3.37 13.87 -41.70
N TYR A 114 3.41 14.54 -40.54
CA TYR A 114 2.40 15.51 -40.10
C TYR A 114 3.06 16.74 -39.47
N THR A 115 2.34 17.86 -39.45
CA THR A 115 2.88 19.12 -38.92
C THR A 115 3.03 19.06 -37.40
N ALA A 116 4.26 19.29 -36.92
CA ALA A 116 4.55 19.48 -35.50
C ALA A 116 5.55 20.62 -35.29
N TYR A 117 5.47 21.26 -34.13
CA TYR A 117 6.42 22.29 -33.69
C TYR A 117 7.04 21.85 -32.37
N TYR A 118 8.28 22.23 -32.13
CA TYR A 118 8.92 22.00 -30.85
C TYR A 118 9.83 23.17 -30.50
N GLY A 119 10.04 23.38 -29.21
CA GLY A 119 10.84 24.48 -28.71
C GLY A 119 10.87 24.44 -27.19
N THR A 120 11.36 25.52 -26.59
CA THR A 120 11.46 25.62 -25.13
C THR A 120 10.50 26.68 -24.62
N ALA A 121 9.75 26.37 -23.55
CA ALA A 121 8.91 27.33 -22.83
C ALA A 121 9.45 27.57 -21.42
N SER A 122 9.14 28.74 -20.85
CA SER A 122 9.44 29.04 -19.44
C SER A 122 8.41 28.38 -18.52
N ALA A 123 8.79 28.07 -17.29
CA ALA A 123 7.84 27.55 -16.29
C ALA A 123 6.70 28.56 -16.00
N ALA A 124 6.95 29.86 -16.17
CA ALA A 124 5.94 30.91 -16.03
C ALA A 124 4.82 30.77 -17.09
N GLU A 125 5.20 30.62 -18.36
CA GLU A 125 4.25 30.40 -19.47
C GLU A 125 3.39 29.15 -19.22
N ILE A 126 4.01 28.04 -18.82
CA ILE A 126 3.29 26.78 -18.54
C ILE A 126 2.31 26.93 -17.36
N THR A 127 2.71 27.72 -16.36
CA THR A 127 1.88 27.96 -15.18
C THR A 127 0.64 28.76 -15.55
N GLU A 128 0.79 29.78 -16.40
CA GLU A 128 -0.32 30.57 -16.92
C GLU A 128 -1.34 29.70 -17.68
N TRP A 129 -0.89 28.74 -18.49
CA TRP A 129 -1.79 27.79 -19.16
C TRP A 129 -2.67 27.02 -18.17
N TYR A 130 -2.08 26.58 -17.06
CA TYR A 130 -2.79 25.84 -16.02
C TYR A 130 -3.73 26.74 -15.22
N GLU A 131 -3.34 27.97 -14.91
CA GLU A 131 -4.19 28.93 -14.18
C GLU A 131 -5.43 29.32 -14.99
N VAL A 132 -5.31 29.45 -16.31
CA VAL A 132 -6.42 29.84 -17.18
C VAL A 132 -7.37 28.68 -17.50
N HIS A 133 -6.83 27.49 -17.76
CA HIS A 133 -7.62 26.35 -18.26
C HIS A 133 -7.80 25.21 -17.25
N GLU A 134 -7.09 25.25 -16.12
CA GLU A 134 -7.13 24.27 -15.03
C GLU A 134 -7.13 22.82 -15.54
N ARG A 135 -8.10 22.00 -15.09
CA ARG A 135 -8.23 20.59 -15.46
C ARG A 135 -8.57 20.40 -16.94
N HIS A 136 -9.17 21.40 -17.60
CA HIS A 136 -9.54 21.31 -19.01
C HIS A 136 -8.32 21.27 -19.95
N LEU A 137 -7.14 21.69 -19.47
CA LEU A 137 -5.88 21.54 -20.19
C LEU A 137 -5.52 20.06 -20.47
N PHE A 138 -6.11 19.12 -19.75
CA PHE A 138 -5.78 17.69 -19.82
C PHE A 138 -6.92 16.82 -20.35
N THR A 139 -7.92 17.40 -21.02
CA THR A 139 -9.15 16.70 -21.43
C THR A 139 -8.89 15.45 -22.29
N ARG A 140 -7.83 15.45 -23.13
CA ARG A 140 -7.43 14.28 -23.94
C ARG A 140 -6.36 13.42 -23.27
N ASN A 141 -6.01 13.67 -22.01
CA ASN A 141 -5.03 12.87 -21.30
C ASN A 141 -5.70 11.62 -20.70
N ILE A 142 -5.14 10.44 -20.99
CA ILE A 142 -5.66 9.17 -20.47
C ILE A 142 -5.19 8.85 -19.05
N ARG A 143 -4.24 9.62 -18.51
CA ARG A 143 -4.02 9.68 -17.07
C ARG A 143 -4.99 10.73 -16.57
N ASP A 144 -6.05 10.29 -15.87
CA ASP A 144 -6.83 11.16 -15.00
C ASP A 144 -5.81 12.05 -14.28
N VAL A 145 -6.02 13.37 -14.30
CA VAL A 145 -5.21 14.31 -13.52
C VAL A 145 -5.47 13.94 -12.08
N LEU A 146 -4.70 12.97 -11.60
CA LEU A 146 -4.83 12.37 -10.29
C LEU A 146 -4.87 13.54 -9.31
N ASP A 147 -5.99 13.61 -8.61
CA ASP A 147 -6.25 14.59 -7.58
C ASP A 147 -4.98 14.79 -6.77
N VAL A 148 -4.48 16.02 -6.88
CA VAL A 148 -3.87 16.96 -5.94
C VAL A 148 -3.28 16.45 -4.60
N SER A 149 -3.27 15.17 -4.25
CA SER A 149 -2.56 14.62 -3.10
C SER A 149 -1.05 14.56 -3.32
N ASP A 150 -0.32 15.20 -2.42
CA ASP A 150 1.11 15.55 -2.43
C ASP A 150 2.12 14.36 -2.36
N VAL A 151 1.75 13.13 -2.71
CA VAL A 151 2.50 11.93 -2.27
C VAL A 151 3.05 11.08 -3.42
N SER A 152 3.57 11.73 -4.47
CA SER A 152 4.38 11.03 -5.49
C SER A 152 5.84 11.46 -5.38
N ASP A 153 6.75 10.49 -5.21
CA ASP A 153 8.20 10.71 -5.22
C ASP A 153 8.69 11.42 -6.48
N VAL A 154 8.00 11.22 -7.62
CA VAL A 154 8.30 11.88 -8.89
C VAL A 154 7.95 13.37 -8.82
N ASN A 155 6.78 13.73 -8.29
CA ASN A 155 6.39 15.13 -8.13
C ASN A 155 7.31 15.86 -7.14
N ASN A 156 7.77 15.17 -6.10
CA ASN A 156 8.72 15.73 -5.13
C ASN A 156 10.08 16.03 -5.77
N ARG A 157 10.60 15.13 -6.62
CA ARG A 157 11.86 15.35 -7.35
C ARG A 157 11.74 16.48 -8.37
N ILE A 158 10.68 16.49 -9.19
CA ILE A 158 10.44 17.55 -10.19
C ILE A 158 10.36 18.92 -9.50
N ARG A 159 9.64 19.00 -8.37
CA ARG A 159 9.51 20.23 -7.59
C ARG A 159 10.83 20.65 -6.94
N ALA A 160 11.60 19.70 -6.39
CA ALA A 160 12.91 20.00 -5.82
C ALA A 160 13.86 20.60 -6.87
N THR A 161 13.89 20.04 -8.09
CA THR A 161 14.68 20.61 -9.19
C THR A 161 14.25 22.04 -9.52
N LEU A 162 12.95 22.32 -9.60
CA LEU A 162 12.46 23.69 -9.89
C LEU A 162 12.79 24.71 -8.80
N LEU A 163 12.84 24.30 -7.54
CA LEU A 163 13.07 25.19 -6.40
C LEU A 163 14.56 25.36 -6.06
N GLU A 164 15.37 24.32 -6.28
CA GLU A 164 16.76 24.27 -5.86
C GLU A 164 17.74 24.46 -7.02
N GLN A 165 17.41 23.96 -8.22
CA GLN A 165 18.28 23.94 -9.40
C GLN A 165 17.49 24.19 -10.70
N PRO A 166 16.76 25.32 -10.83
CA PRO A 166 15.88 25.59 -11.96
C PRO A 166 16.60 25.58 -13.33
N GLU A 167 17.88 25.93 -13.36
CA GLU A 167 18.75 25.90 -14.54
C GLU A 167 18.95 24.47 -15.11
N HIS A 168 18.85 23.44 -14.26
CA HIS A 168 18.97 22.05 -14.67
C HIS A 168 17.64 21.46 -15.15
N PHE A 169 16.53 22.18 -14.96
CA PHE A 169 15.20 21.63 -15.20
C PHE A 169 15.00 21.17 -16.65
N TRP A 170 15.55 21.90 -17.61
CA TRP A 170 15.48 21.54 -19.03
C TRP A 170 16.08 20.16 -19.30
N TYR A 171 17.16 19.80 -18.59
CA TYR A 171 17.88 18.53 -18.76
C TYR A 171 17.22 17.35 -18.04
N PHE A 172 16.55 17.60 -16.91
CA PHE A 172 15.94 16.55 -16.09
C PHE A 172 14.46 16.33 -16.36
N SER A 173 13.80 17.25 -17.06
CA SER A 173 12.40 17.11 -17.44
C SER A 173 12.22 16.27 -18.72
N ASN A 174 11.15 15.47 -18.76
CA ASN A 174 10.77 14.71 -19.96
C ASN A 174 10.04 15.58 -21.03
N GLY A 175 9.85 16.86 -20.76
CA GLY A 175 9.09 17.78 -21.62
C GLY A 175 7.57 17.72 -21.45
N ILE A 176 6.87 18.47 -22.30
CA ILE A 176 5.40 18.57 -22.39
C ILE A 176 4.99 18.33 -23.85
N THR A 177 3.98 17.48 -24.07
CA THR A 177 3.40 17.27 -25.40
C THR A 177 1.95 17.75 -25.44
N LEU A 178 1.67 18.67 -26.37
CA LEU A 178 0.37 19.22 -26.70
C LEU A 178 -0.14 18.60 -28.01
N LEU A 179 -1.39 18.14 -28.00
CA LEU A 179 -2.17 17.91 -29.23
C LEU A 179 -3.09 19.10 -29.44
N CYS A 180 -3.31 19.49 -30.69
CA CYS A 180 -4.32 20.47 -31.06
C CYS A 180 -4.99 20.08 -32.37
N ASP A 181 -6.25 20.46 -32.54
CA ASP A 181 -6.97 20.26 -33.79
C ASP A 181 -6.37 21.13 -34.89
N ARG A 182 -5.97 22.36 -34.52
CA ARG A 182 -5.33 23.30 -35.44
C ARG A 182 -4.27 24.15 -34.75
N VAL A 183 -3.21 24.48 -35.47
CA VAL A 183 -2.15 25.40 -35.03
C VAL A 183 -2.01 26.57 -35.99
N ARG A 184 -2.07 27.78 -35.46
CA ARG A 184 -1.86 29.04 -36.19
C ARG A 184 -0.71 29.82 -35.58
N LYS A 185 0.05 30.55 -36.38
CA LYS A 185 1.10 31.44 -35.90
C LYS A 185 0.50 32.74 -35.37
N LYS A 186 0.98 33.21 -34.21
CA LYS A 186 0.66 34.53 -33.65
C LYS A 186 1.63 35.57 -34.24
N GLY A 187 1.09 36.61 -34.90
CA GLY A 187 1.87 37.73 -35.46
C GLY A 187 2.16 37.66 -36.98
N LYS A 188 2.76 38.74 -37.52
CA LYS A 188 3.10 38.90 -38.95
C LYS A 188 4.59 38.59 -39.20
N GLY A 189 4.91 37.86 -40.28
CA GLY A 189 6.29 37.56 -40.72
C GLY A 189 6.56 36.06 -40.93
N ALA A 190 7.57 35.72 -41.74
CA ALA A 190 7.95 34.33 -42.04
C ALA A 190 8.55 33.61 -40.81
N PHE A 191 8.51 32.28 -40.79
CA PHE A 191 9.14 31.46 -39.76
C PHE A 191 10.66 31.44 -39.96
N VAL A 192 11.43 31.78 -38.92
CA VAL A 192 12.88 31.62 -38.90
C VAL A 192 13.22 30.56 -37.85
N PRO A 193 13.70 29.37 -38.26
CA PRO A 193 14.11 28.32 -37.33
C PRO A 193 15.11 28.86 -36.29
N GLY A 194 14.95 28.46 -35.03
CA GLY A 194 15.84 28.88 -33.94
C GLY A 194 15.52 30.24 -33.29
N THR A 195 14.49 30.95 -33.76
CA THR A 195 13.97 32.17 -33.11
C THR A 195 12.73 31.87 -32.25
N GLY A 196 12.34 32.83 -31.40
CA GLY A 196 11.09 32.73 -30.63
C GLY A 196 9.86 32.93 -31.51
N ALA A 197 8.82 32.12 -31.33
CA ALA A 197 7.56 32.23 -32.07
C ALA A 197 6.35 31.94 -31.16
N GLY A 198 5.28 32.74 -31.36
CA GLY A 198 3.98 32.52 -30.73
C GLY A 198 3.04 31.70 -31.61
N PHE A 199 2.21 30.88 -30.97
CA PHE A 199 1.21 30.01 -31.58
C PHE A 199 -0.15 30.19 -30.92
N VAL A 200 -1.21 29.95 -31.70
CA VAL A 200 -2.59 29.83 -31.24
C VAL A 200 -3.05 28.43 -31.60
N LEU A 201 -3.38 27.64 -30.59
CA LEU A 201 -3.77 26.24 -30.71
C LEU A 201 -5.26 26.11 -30.48
N GLU A 202 -6.01 25.65 -31.47
CA GLU A 202 -7.45 25.38 -31.36
C GLU A 202 -7.65 23.90 -30.97
N GLY A 203 -8.49 23.63 -29.97
CA GLY A 203 -8.72 22.26 -29.47
C GLY A 203 -7.50 21.66 -28.77
N ALA A 204 -6.76 22.46 -28.02
CA ALA A 204 -5.50 22.05 -27.41
C ALA A 204 -5.72 21.08 -26.23
N SER A 205 -4.79 20.16 -26.00
CA SER A 205 -4.75 19.35 -24.79
C SER A 205 -3.34 18.83 -24.53
N VAL A 206 -2.90 18.87 -23.27
CA VAL A 206 -1.66 18.25 -22.81
C VAL A 206 -1.87 16.74 -22.67
N VAL A 207 -1.20 15.97 -23.52
CA VAL A 207 -1.29 14.49 -23.52
C VAL A 207 -0.12 13.81 -22.83
N ASN A 208 0.99 14.52 -22.62
CA ASN A 208 2.13 14.09 -21.80
C ASN A 208 2.71 15.30 -21.07
N GLY A 209 3.10 15.11 -19.79
CA GLY A 209 3.67 16.17 -18.96
C GLY A 209 2.70 16.80 -17.95
N ALA A 210 1.53 16.20 -17.68
CA ALA A 210 0.56 16.75 -16.72
C ALA A 210 1.11 16.92 -15.29
N GLN A 211 1.95 15.97 -14.84
CA GLN A 211 2.68 16.06 -13.58
C GLN A 211 3.70 17.20 -13.58
N THR A 212 4.41 17.38 -14.69
CA THR A 212 5.37 18.48 -14.90
C THR A 212 4.67 19.84 -14.81
N VAL A 213 3.54 20.01 -15.50
CA VAL A 213 2.70 21.24 -15.46
C VAL A 213 2.22 21.52 -14.03
N SER A 214 1.68 20.49 -13.36
CA SER A 214 1.16 20.62 -11.98
C SER A 214 2.27 20.95 -10.97
N ALA A 215 3.45 20.35 -11.12
CA ALA A 215 4.61 20.62 -10.28
C ALA A 215 5.16 22.04 -10.49
N MET A 216 5.17 22.54 -11.74
CA MET A 216 5.53 23.92 -12.05
C MET A 216 4.60 24.92 -11.38
N HIS A 217 3.28 24.76 -11.54
CA HIS A 217 2.30 25.64 -10.90
C HIS A 217 2.47 25.68 -9.37
N ARG A 218 2.62 24.52 -8.73
CA ARG A 218 2.88 24.47 -7.27
C ARG A 218 4.22 25.07 -6.85
N ALA A 219 5.28 24.85 -7.63
CA ALA A 219 6.58 25.45 -7.37
C ALA A 219 6.52 26.98 -7.49
N MET A 220 5.78 27.48 -8.49
CA MET A 220 5.54 28.90 -8.72
C MET A 220 4.81 29.54 -7.52
N GLN A 221 3.82 28.86 -6.95
CA GLN A 221 3.14 29.33 -5.72
C GLN A 221 4.07 29.41 -4.50
N ARG A 222 5.14 28.61 -4.45
CA ARG A 222 6.09 28.58 -3.31
C ARG A 222 7.25 29.57 -3.48
N ASN A 223 7.86 29.60 -4.66
CA ASN A 223 8.97 30.49 -4.97
C ASN A 223 8.91 30.93 -6.44
N PRO A 224 8.17 32.01 -6.76
CA PRO A 224 7.99 32.46 -8.14
C PRO A 224 9.30 32.85 -8.81
N VAL A 225 10.22 33.48 -8.06
CA VAL A 225 11.46 34.06 -8.60
C VAL A 225 12.40 32.98 -9.11
N SER A 226 12.61 31.93 -8.30
CA SER A 226 13.47 30.80 -8.69
C SER A 226 12.80 29.95 -9.78
N THR A 227 11.52 29.60 -9.60
CA THR A 227 10.80 28.71 -10.52
C THR A 227 10.69 29.30 -11.92
N ALA A 228 10.54 30.63 -12.06
CA ALA A 228 10.43 31.29 -13.37
C ALA A 228 11.68 31.13 -14.27
N LEU A 229 12.84 30.79 -13.70
CA LEU A 229 14.07 30.50 -14.45
C LEU A 229 14.04 29.10 -15.08
N GLY A 230 13.15 28.22 -14.62
CA GLY A 230 12.98 26.87 -15.15
C GLY A 230 12.49 26.89 -16.60
N ARG A 231 13.09 26.04 -17.43
CA ARG A 231 12.77 25.91 -18.86
C ARG A 231 12.46 24.47 -19.21
N VAL A 232 11.48 24.23 -20.07
CA VAL A 232 11.03 22.87 -20.43
C VAL A 232 10.86 22.73 -21.94
N LEU A 233 11.17 21.54 -22.47
CA LEU A 233 10.91 21.21 -23.86
C LEU A 233 9.40 21.03 -24.09
N VAL A 234 8.84 21.73 -25.07
CA VAL A 234 7.44 21.61 -25.48
C VAL A 234 7.36 21.13 -26.92
N ARG A 235 6.46 20.19 -27.17
CA ARG A 235 6.12 19.68 -28.50
C ARG A 235 4.65 19.86 -28.77
N ILE A 236 4.31 20.49 -29.88
CA ILE A 236 2.96 20.77 -30.36
C ILE A 236 2.73 19.93 -31.61
N ILE A 237 1.66 19.14 -31.64
CA ILE A 237 1.30 18.28 -32.78
C ILE A 237 -0.07 18.71 -33.30
N SER A 238 -0.13 19.07 -34.58
CA SER A 238 -1.38 19.40 -35.25
C SER A 238 -2.07 18.15 -35.75
N LEU A 239 -3.39 18.05 -35.52
CA LEU A 239 -4.22 16.95 -36.03
C LEU A 239 -4.93 17.28 -37.35
N GLU A 240 -4.81 18.51 -37.87
CA GLU A 240 -5.52 19.03 -39.06
C GLU A 240 -5.44 18.11 -40.30
N ASP A 241 -4.30 17.44 -40.50
CA ASP A 241 -4.03 16.55 -41.65
C ASP A 241 -3.73 15.10 -41.22
N CYS A 242 -4.11 14.70 -40.01
CA CYS A 242 -3.84 13.36 -39.47
C CYS A 242 -4.98 12.38 -39.77
N PRO A 243 -4.68 11.06 -39.91
CA PRO A 243 -5.71 10.05 -40.04
C PRO A 243 -6.53 9.93 -38.74
N HIS A 244 -7.78 9.51 -38.88
CA HIS A 244 -8.67 9.29 -37.74
C HIS A 244 -8.04 8.33 -36.70
N GLY A 245 -8.07 8.71 -35.42
CA GLY A 245 -7.47 7.95 -34.32
C GLY A 245 -5.96 8.13 -34.13
N PHE A 246 -5.28 8.97 -34.92
CA PHE A 246 -3.87 9.28 -34.69
C PHE A 246 -3.61 9.97 -33.35
N GLY A 247 -4.48 10.92 -32.96
CA GLY A 247 -4.40 11.60 -31.66
C GLY A 247 -4.46 10.62 -30.48
N ASP A 248 -5.33 9.62 -30.55
CA ASP A 248 -5.44 8.56 -29.55
C ASP A 248 -4.16 7.72 -29.50
N GLN A 249 -3.60 7.35 -30.66
CA GLN A 249 -2.35 6.59 -30.74
C GLN A 249 -1.18 7.36 -30.14
N VAL A 250 -1.07 8.67 -30.40
CA VAL A 250 -0.04 9.52 -29.78
C VAL A 250 -0.23 9.59 -28.28
N THR A 251 -1.47 9.78 -27.82
CA THR A 251 -1.82 9.85 -26.40
C THR A 251 -1.46 8.55 -25.68
N VAL A 252 -1.81 7.40 -26.24
CA VAL A 252 -1.47 6.07 -25.68
C VAL A 252 0.05 5.89 -25.66
N SER A 253 0.72 6.10 -26.80
CA SER A 253 2.17 5.84 -26.96
C SER A 253 3.03 6.71 -26.04
N THR A 254 2.66 7.98 -25.87
CA THR A 254 3.39 8.92 -25.00
C THR A 254 3.13 8.67 -23.51
N ASN A 255 2.03 8.01 -23.14
CA ASN A 255 1.73 7.64 -21.76
C ASN A 255 2.28 6.26 -21.36
N THR A 256 2.54 5.37 -22.32
CA THR A 256 3.09 4.02 -22.13
C THR A 256 4.62 3.98 -21.93
N GLN A 257 5.33 5.11 -22.05
CA GLN A 257 6.80 5.17 -21.89
C GLN A 257 7.30 5.07 -20.44
N ASN A 258 6.42 5.00 -19.43
CA ASN A 258 6.75 4.45 -18.10
C ASN A 258 6.26 3.00 -18.07
N PRO A 259 7.08 2.01 -17.63
CA PRO A 259 6.68 0.61 -17.66
C PRO A 259 5.37 0.43 -16.89
N ILE A 260 4.33 0.00 -17.60
CA ILE A 260 3.07 -0.41 -16.99
C ILE A 260 3.37 -1.73 -16.29
N GLU A 261 3.28 -1.76 -14.96
CA GLU A 261 3.41 -3.00 -14.20
C GLU A 261 2.16 -3.86 -14.46
N GLU A 262 2.31 -5.19 -14.49
CA GLU A 262 1.17 -6.10 -14.75
C GLU A 262 -0.02 -5.84 -13.80
N ARG A 263 0.27 -5.39 -12.58
CA ARG A 263 -0.69 -4.89 -11.59
C ARG A 263 -1.65 -3.84 -12.14
N ASP A 264 -1.15 -2.88 -12.92
CA ASP A 264 -1.95 -1.74 -13.40
C ASP A 264 -3.00 -2.21 -14.41
N PHE A 265 -2.73 -3.28 -15.17
CA PHE A 265 -3.75 -3.92 -16.00
C PHE A 265 -4.80 -4.63 -15.15
N LYS A 266 -4.42 -5.23 -14.00
CA LYS A 266 -5.36 -5.88 -13.06
C LYS A 266 -6.26 -4.88 -12.35
N SER A 267 -5.83 -3.63 -12.19
CA SER A 267 -6.65 -2.57 -11.60
C SER A 267 -7.98 -2.33 -12.33
N ARG A 268 -8.06 -2.70 -13.61
CA ARG A 268 -9.24 -2.55 -14.47
C ARG A 268 -10.03 -3.85 -14.61
N ASP A 269 -9.60 -4.92 -13.94
CA ASP A 269 -10.25 -6.22 -13.97
C ASP A 269 -11.63 -6.14 -13.27
N PRO A 270 -12.71 -6.62 -13.90
CA PRO A 270 -14.03 -6.67 -13.29
C PRO A 270 -14.07 -7.33 -11.90
N ILE A 271 -13.16 -8.28 -11.61
CA ILE A 271 -13.06 -8.91 -10.29
C ILE A 271 -12.65 -7.88 -9.22
N GLN A 272 -11.68 -7.01 -9.52
CA GLN A 272 -11.20 -6.00 -8.57
C GLN A 272 -12.25 -4.92 -8.35
N ILE A 273 -12.93 -4.49 -9.41
CA ILE A 273 -14.05 -3.54 -9.34
C ILE A 273 -15.18 -4.13 -8.49
N GLY A 274 -15.54 -5.39 -8.74
CA GLY A 274 -16.57 -6.10 -7.97
C GLY A 274 -16.20 -6.22 -6.49
N LEU A 275 -14.95 -6.53 -6.18
CA LEU A 275 -14.46 -6.56 -4.79
C LEU A 275 -14.54 -5.19 -4.12
N ARG A 276 -14.18 -4.11 -4.82
CA ARG A 276 -14.31 -2.76 -4.25
C ARG A 276 -15.75 -2.43 -3.89
N ASP A 277 -16.66 -2.72 -4.80
CA ASP A 277 -18.07 -2.44 -4.60
C ASP A 277 -18.65 -3.31 -3.46
N ASP A 278 -18.24 -4.58 -3.37
CA ASP A 278 -18.60 -5.50 -2.27
C ASP A 278 -18.03 -5.06 -0.91
N PHE A 279 -16.77 -4.59 -0.86
CA PHE A 279 -16.16 -4.00 0.34
C PHE A 279 -16.96 -2.79 0.85
N ALA A 280 -17.40 -1.92 -0.06
CA ALA A 280 -18.20 -0.75 0.30
C ALA A 280 -19.60 -1.13 0.79
N LEU A 281 -20.26 -2.08 0.12
CA LEU A 281 -21.64 -2.47 0.41
C LEU A 281 -21.78 -3.38 1.63
N SER A 282 -20.95 -4.43 1.72
CA SER A 282 -21.06 -5.49 2.71
C SER A 282 -20.29 -5.17 3.99
N LEU A 283 -19.16 -4.46 3.89
CA LEU A 283 -18.28 -4.17 5.03
C LEU A 283 -18.26 -2.70 5.43
N GLY A 284 -18.72 -1.77 4.58
CA GLY A 284 -18.54 -0.34 4.79
C GLY A 284 -17.06 0.08 4.81
N ARG A 285 -16.20 -0.65 4.07
CA ARG A 285 -14.74 -0.47 4.05
C ARG A 285 -14.24 -0.06 2.68
N THR A 286 -13.07 0.59 2.65
CA THR A 286 -12.42 1.04 1.41
C THR A 286 -11.50 -0.05 0.85
N TYR A 287 -11.63 -0.35 -0.44
CA TYR A 287 -10.71 -1.22 -1.17
C TYR A 287 -9.99 -0.42 -2.26
N VAL A 288 -8.72 -0.13 -2.03
CA VAL A 288 -7.92 0.71 -2.94
C VAL A 288 -7.33 -0.12 -4.06
N ILE A 289 -7.72 0.16 -5.30
CA ILE A 289 -7.27 -0.59 -6.48
C ILE A 289 -6.09 0.12 -7.16
N LYS A 290 -6.17 1.44 -7.34
CA LYS A 290 -5.21 2.21 -8.15
C LYS A 290 -3.90 2.44 -7.39
N ARG A 291 -2.79 2.45 -8.12
CA ARG A 291 -1.48 2.81 -7.58
C ARG A 291 -1.41 4.32 -7.32
N GLY A 292 -0.96 4.71 -6.12
CA GLY A 292 -0.78 6.11 -5.74
C GLY A 292 -1.95 6.69 -4.94
N GLU A 293 -3.08 5.98 -4.85
CA GLU A 293 -4.04 6.23 -3.78
C GLU A 293 -3.40 5.79 -2.45
N PRO A 294 -3.49 6.61 -1.38
CA PRO A 294 -2.97 6.20 -0.08
C PRO A 294 -3.72 4.97 0.40
N ASP A 295 -2.98 4.02 0.98
CA ASP A 295 -3.61 2.89 1.65
C ASP A 295 -4.56 3.43 2.74
N PRO A 296 -5.77 2.87 2.86
CA PRO A 296 -6.70 3.30 3.88
C PRO A 296 -6.12 3.00 5.27
N ASP A 297 -6.61 3.72 6.28
CA ASP A 297 -6.28 3.40 7.66
C ASP A 297 -6.53 1.91 7.94
N PRO A 298 -5.71 1.24 8.78
CA PRO A 298 -5.85 -0.20 9.04
C PRO A 298 -7.27 -0.59 9.51
N GLY A 299 -7.97 0.30 10.21
CA GLY A 299 -9.36 0.06 10.64
C GLY A 299 -10.42 0.29 9.56
N SER A 300 -10.07 0.86 8.41
CA SER A 300 -11.01 1.39 7.40
C SER A 300 -10.98 0.62 6.08
N GLY A 301 -9.97 -0.22 5.84
CA GLY A 301 -9.88 -1.00 4.61
C GLY A 301 -8.50 -1.59 4.32
N CYS A 302 -8.29 -1.97 3.05
CA CYS A 302 -7.01 -2.44 2.54
C CYS A 302 -6.82 -2.08 1.06
N SER A 303 -5.60 -2.22 0.54
CA SER A 303 -5.35 -2.13 -0.90
C SER A 303 -5.40 -3.48 -1.59
N MET A 304 -5.54 -3.45 -2.91
CA MET A 304 -5.49 -4.63 -3.78
C MET A 304 -4.20 -5.43 -3.59
N THR A 305 -3.08 -4.74 -3.37
CA THR A 305 -1.80 -5.36 -3.08
C THR A 305 -1.81 -6.10 -1.75
N GLU A 306 -2.25 -5.45 -0.68
CA GLU A 306 -2.33 -6.08 0.64
C GLU A 306 -3.26 -7.30 0.62
N ALA A 307 -4.41 -7.18 -0.04
CA ALA A 307 -5.34 -8.28 -0.25
C ALA A 307 -4.70 -9.45 -1.02
N ALA A 308 -3.96 -9.18 -2.11
CA ALA A 308 -3.26 -10.22 -2.87
C ALA A 308 -2.22 -10.96 -2.02
N VAL A 309 -1.45 -10.22 -1.20
CA VAL A 309 -0.46 -10.79 -0.27
C VAL A 309 -1.14 -11.66 0.80
N ALA A 310 -2.27 -11.19 1.36
CA ALA A 310 -3.03 -11.95 2.35
C ALA A 310 -3.65 -13.22 1.77
N LEU A 311 -4.20 -13.15 0.55
CA LEU A 311 -4.73 -14.31 -0.16
C LEU A 311 -3.62 -15.32 -0.50
N ALA A 312 -2.44 -14.85 -0.90
CA ALA A 312 -1.29 -15.72 -1.18
C ALA A 312 -0.78 -16.42 0.09
N ALA A 313 -0.76 -15.70 1.22
CA ALA A 313 -0.40 -16.26 2.51
C ALA A 313 -1.43 -17.28 3.02
N THR A 314 -2.72 -17.11 2.71
CA THR A 314 -3.80 -18.01 3.13
C THR A 314 -4.16 -19.08 2.10
N HIS A 315 -3.40 -19.14 0.99
CA HIS A 315 -3.63 -20.08 -0.10
C HIS A 315 -3.45 -21.55 0.34
N ARG A 316 -4.08 -22.49 -0.37
CA ARG A 316 -4.00 -23.95 -0.11
C ARG A 316 -2.57 -24.51 -0.13
N SER A 317 -1.66 -23.86 -0.84
CA SER A 317 -0.23 -24.16 -0.88
C SER A 317 0.57 -22.97 -0.36
N ALA A 318 1.55 -23.22 0.53
CA ALA A 318 2.49 -22.21 1.02
C ALA A 318 3.42 -21.64 -0.06
N GLU A 319 3.42 -22.24 -1.26
CA GLU A 319 4.26 -21.84 -2.38
C GLU A 319 3.95 -20.43 -2.88
N LEU A 320 2.66 -20.05 -2.96
CA LEU A 320 2.29 -18.69 -3.38
C LEU A 320 2.81 -17.64 -2.40
N GLY A 321 2.63 -17.84 -1.10
CA GLY A 321 3.20 -16.95 -0.08
C GLY A 321 4.73 -16.86 -0.16
N ALA A 322 5.42 -17.95 -0.52
CA ALA A 322 6.87 -17.93 -0.73
C ALA A 322 7.29 -17.18 -2.00
N LEU A 323 6.55 -17.33 -3.10
CA LEU A 323 6.75 -16.56 -4.32
C LEU A 323 6.59 -15.07 -4.04
N THR A 324 5.52 -14.68 -3.35
CA THR A 324 5.29 -13.30 -2.91
C THR A 324 6.42 -12.76 -2.04
N LYS A 325 6.96 -13.59 -1.12
CA LYS A 325 8.07 -13.19 -0.27
C LYS A 325 9.36 -12.94 -1.06
N ARG A 326 9.52 -13.64 -2.19
CA ARG A 326 10.67 -13.48 -3.10
C ARG A 326 10.51 -12.24 -3.96
N ASP A 327 9.34 -12.10 -4.58
CA ASP A 327 9.00 -11.04 -5.51
C ASP A 327 7.48 -10.86 -5.56
N GLU A 328 7.00 -9.73 -5.03
CA GLU A 328 5.58 -9.41 -5.00
C GLU A 328 4.99 -9.24 -6.41
N ALA A 329 5.81 -8.85 -7.40
CA ALA A 329 5.33 -8.64 -8.77
C ALA A 329 4.75 -9.92 -9.39
N GLN A 330 5.23 -11.08 -8.97
CA GLN A 330 4.77 -12.40 -9.46
C GLN A 330 3.30 -12.68 -9.12
N LEU A 331 2.72 -11.99 -8.14
CA LEU A 331 1.29 -12.08 -7.83
C LEU A 331 0.39 -11.65 -8.99
N TRP A 332 0.89 -10.74 -9.83
CA TRP A 332 0.13 -10.12 -10.91
C TRP A 332 0.22 -10.89 -12.23
N GLU A 333 1.13 -11.88 -12.31
CA GLU A 333 1.21 -12.84 -13.40
C GLU A 333 -0.13 -13.54 -13.57
N LYS A 334 -0.50 -13.84 -14.83
CA LYS A 334 -1.84 -14.29 -15.20
C LYS A 334 -2.30 -15.52 -14.43
N GLU A 335 -1.42 -16.50 -14.23
CA GLU A 335 -1.69 -17.76 -13.54
C GLU A 335 -1.91 -17.53 -12.05
N ASN A 336 -0.98 -16.84 -11.38
CA ASN A 336 -1.04 -16.57 -9.95
C ASN A 336 -2.22 -15.68 -9.58
N TYR A 337 -2.46 -14.62 -10.36
CA TYR A 337 -3.60 -13.73 -10.18
C TYR A 337 -4.94 -14.49 -10.27
N ARG A 338 -5.05 -15.41 -11.24
CA ARG A 338 -6.25 -16.26 -11.40
C ARG A 338 -6.42 -17.24 -10.25
N GLU A 339 -5.34 -17.79 -9.72
CA GLU A 339 -5.41 -18.69 -8.56
C GLU A 339 -5.89 -17.93 -7.30
N LEU A 340 -5.53 -16.66 -7.14
CA LEU A 340 -5.87 -15.85 -5.98
C LEU A 340 -7.27 -15.22 -6.04
N PHE A 341 -7.61 -14.61 -7.18
CA PHE A 341 -8.83 -13.82 -7.36
C PHE A 341 -9.87 -14.51 -8.25
N GLY A 342 -9.50 -15.60 -8.93
CA GLY A 342 -10.41 -16.32 -9.81
C GLY A 342 -11.54 -17.02 -9.05
N LYS A 343 -12.45 -17.62 -9.81
CA LYS A 343 -13.61 -18.32 -9.25
C LYS A 343 -13.17 -19.51 -8.41
N SER A 344 -13.52 -19.50 -7.13
CA SER A 344 -13.37 -20.65 -6.26
C SER A 344 -14.55 -21.62 -6.44
N PRO A 345 -14.44 -22.89 -5.99
CA PRO A 345 -15.53 -23.86 -6.09
C PRO A 345 -16.85 -23.42 -5.44
N GLY A 346 -16.81 -22.47 -4.49
CA GLY A 346 -17.96 -21.89 -3.80
C GLY A 346 -18.54 -20.60 -4.40
N GLY A 347 -18.00 -20.10 -5.51
CA GLY A 347 -18.47 -18.86 -6.15
C GLY A 347 -17.37 -17.81 -6.37
N PRO A 348 -17.74 -16.58 -6.75
CA PRO A 348 -16.81 -15.46 -6.80
C PRO A 348 -16.28 -15.14 -5.40
N LEU A 349 -15.03 -14.69 -5.33
CA LEU A 349 -14.38 -14.30 -4.08
C LEU A 349 -15.10 -13.09 -3.48
N GLY A 350 -15.59 -13.21 -2.24
CA GLY A 350 -16.32 -12.15 -1.54
C GLY A 350 -15.45 -11.29 -0.63
N ALA A 351 -15.93 -10.08 -0.33
CA ALA A 351 -15.24 -9.09 0.50
C ALA A 351 -14.95 -9.60 1.93
N HIS A 352 -15.88 -10.33 2.55
CA HIS A 352 -15.70 -10.89 3.90
C HIS A 352 -14.45 -11.77 3.99
N ARG A 353 -14.25 -12.68 3.03
CA ARG A 353 -13.10 -13.57 3.03
C ARG A 353 -11.79 -12.83 2.81
N VAL A 354 -11.75 -11.92 1.83
CA VAL A 354 -10.56 -11.10 1.58
C VAL A 354 -10.18 -10.32 2.83
N TRP A 355 -11.16 -9.64 3.44
CA TRP A 355 -10.95 -8.84 4.64
C TRP A 355 -10.45 -9.68 5.82
N ARG A 356 -11.06 -10.84 6.07
CA ARG A 356 -10.65 -11.77 7.14
C ARG A 356 -9.24 -12.30 6.95
N CYS A 357 -8.83 -12.58 5.71
CA CYS A 357 -7.44 -12.93 5.39
C CYS A 357 -6.47 -11.78 5.68
N VAL A 358 -6.85 -10.54 5.36
CA VAL A 358 -6.05 -9.34 5.67
C VAL A 358 -5.93 -9.14 7.18
N GLU A 359 -7.02 -9.25 7.94
CA GLU A 359 -7.01 -9.17 9.41
C GLU A 359 -6.11 -10.23 10.03
N LEU A 360 -6.15 -11.47 9.53
CA LEU A 360 -5.26 -12.53 9.97
C LEU A 360 -3.79 -12.16 9.72
N LEU A 361 -3.44 -11.76 8.50
CA LEU A 361 -2.06 -11.41 8.15
C LEU A 361 -1.54 -10.26 9.04
N ARG A 362 -2.36 -9.23 9.27
CA ARG A 362 -2.02 -8.11 10.16
C ARG A 362 -1.81 -8.57 11.60
N THR A 363 -2.71 -9.41 12.13
CA THR A 363 -2.61 -9.95 13.49
C THR A 363 -1.35 -10.81 13.67
N VAL A 364 -1.02 -11.64 12.67
CA VAL A 364 0.22 -12.43 12.66
C VAL A 364 1.45 -11.51 12.66
N ARG A 365 1.50 -10.50 11.78
CA ARG A 365 2.62 -9.55 11.70
C ARG A 365 2.83 -8.78 13.00
N VAL A 366 1.76 -8.27 13.61
CA VAL A 366 1.81 -7.57 14.90
C VAL A 366 2.34 -8.50 15.99
N THR A 367 1.84 -9.74 16.04
CA THR A 367 2.30 -10.73 17.03
C THR A 367 3.78 -11.07 16.84
N LEU A 368 4.22 -11.29 15.61
CA LEU A 368 5.62 -11.58 15.30
C LEU A 368 6.54 -10.40 15.62
N ASP A 369 6.12 -9.17 15.35
CA ASP A 369 6.92 -7.99 15.67
C ASP A 369 7.04 -7.81 17.20
N HIS A 370 5.95 -8.04 17.94
CA HIS A 370 6.00 -8.09 19.40
C HIS A 370 6.98 -9.16 19.91
N GLN A 371 6.92 -10.38 19.36
CA GLN A 371 7.88 -11.44 19.74
C GLN A 371 9.32 -11.03 19.42
N ARG A 372 9.56 -10.38 18.27
CA ARG A 372 10.91 -9.97 17.84
C ARG A 372 11.58 -9.00 18.80
N ASN A 373 10.83 -8.24 19.59
CA ASN A 373 11.39 -7.31 20.58
C ASN A 373 12.25 -8.03 21.64
N ASN A 374 11.94 -9.28 21.95
CA ASN A 374 12.66 -10.08 22.95
C ASN A 374 13.53 -11.19 22.35
N LEU A 375 13.53 -11.34 21.02
CA LEU A 375 14.29 -12.38 20.34
C LEU A 375 15.58 -11.83 19.74
N PHE A 376 16.57 -12.70 19.61
CA PHE A 376 17.79 -12.45 18.85
C PHE A 376 18.16 -13.64 17.96
N GLY A 377 19.19 -13.46 17.12
CA GLY A 377 19.71 -14.52 16.27
C GLY A 377 18.66 -15.16 15.35
N ARG A 378 18.60 -16.50 15.36
CA ARG A 378 17.76 -17.29 14.43
C ARG A 378 16.27 -17.10 14.68
N ALA A 379 15.83 -17.06 15.93
CA ALA A 379 14.41 -16.85 16.24
C ALA A 379 13.93 -15.44 15.84
N ALA A 380 14.76 -14.41 16.02
CA ALA A 380 14.45 -13.06 15.52
C ALA A 380 14.39 -13.01 13.99
N SER A 381 15.28 -13.74 13.31
CA SER A 381 15.24 -13.88 11.84
C SER A 381 13.97 -14.61 11.38
N ALA A 382 13.56 -15.65 12.10
CA ALA A 382 12.32 -16.36 11.83
C ALA A 382 11.09 -15.47 12.05
N ALA A 383 11.06 -14.68 13.11
CA ALA A 383 9.98 -13.72 13.34
C ALA A 383 9.93 -12.62 12.26
N GLY A 384 11.08 -12.16 11.77
CA GLY A 384 11.16 -11.11 10.75
C GLY A 384 10.86 -11.58 9.31
N HIS A 385 11.11 -12.84 8.98
CA HIS A 385 10.96 -13.35 7.60
C HIS A 385 9.87 -14.41 7.42
N GLY A 386 9.35 -14.98 8.52
CA GLY A 386 8.36 -16.05 8.49
C GLY A 386 6.91 -15.59 8.44
N ASP A 387 6.61 -14.30 8.27
CA ASP A 387 5.25 -13.75 8.35
C ASP A 387 4.25 -14.45 7.41
N LEU A 388 4.57 -14.59 6.12
CA LEU A 388 3.65 -15.24 5.16
C LEU A 388 3.53 -16.75 5.40
N LEU A 389 4.64 -17.42 5.75
CA LEU A 389 4.67 -18.86 6.02
C LEU A 389 3.92 -19.22 7.31
N ILE A 390 4.09 -18.42 8.37
CA ILE A 390 3.37 -18.58 9.64
C ILE A 390 1.90 -18.24 9.44
N THR A 391 1.57 -17.21 8.66
CA THR A 391 0.18 -16.90 8.30
C THR A 391 -0.49 -18.09 7.61
N HIS A 392 0.20 -18.74 6.67
CA HIS A 392 -0.28 -19.96 6.03
C HIS A 392 -0.56 -21.07 7.06
N VAL A 393 0.41 -21.38 7.92
CA VAL A 393 0.26 -22.41 8.95
C VAL A 393 -0.90 -22.09 9.89
N VAL A 394 -0.99 -20.87 10.39
CA VAL A 394 -2.05 -20.45 11.32
C VAL A 394 -3.41 -20.55 10.64
N PHE A 395 -3.56 -20.07 9.39
CA PHE A 395 -4.81 -20.16 8.64
C PHE A 395 -5.33 -21.60 8.52
N ARG A 396 -4.43 -22.57 8.32
CA ARG A 396 -4.78 -24.00 8.23
C ARG A 396 -5.19 -24.64 9.56
N LEU A 397 -4.99 -23.96 10.70
CA LEU A 397 -5.35 -24.42 12.05
C LEU A 397 -6.59 -23.70 12.61
N LEU A 398 -7.06 -22.65 11.94
CA LEU A 398 -8.30 -21.96 12.28
C LEU A 398 -9.49 -22.69 11.67
N ASP A 399 -10.67 -22.47 12.24
CA ASP A 399 -11.92 -22.86 11.60
C ASP A 399 -12.28 -21.80 10.54
N THR A 400 -12.32 -22.23 9.28
CA THR A 400 -12.55 -21.36 8.12
C THR A 400 -13.76 -21.79 7.30
N GLU A 401 -14.61 -22.70 7.79
CA GLU A 401 -15.76 -23.20 7.02
C GLU A 401 -16.73 -22.06 6.65
N GLY A 402 -17.00 -21.15 7.60
CA GLY A 402 -17.85 -19.98 7.39
C GLY A 402 -17.10 -18.69 6.99
N ILE A 403 -15.87 -18.75 6.46
CA ILE A 403 -15.06 -17.55 6.22
C ILE A 403 -15.69 -16.55 5.22
N ASP A 404 -16.60 -17.00 4.38
CA ASP A 404 -17.34 -16.16 3.43
C ASP A 404 -18.66 -15.61 4.04
N GLU A 405 -19.14 -16.16 5.16
CA GLU A 405 -20.44 -15.81 5.76
C GLU A 405 -20.37 -14.60 6.68
N GLU A 406 -21.32 -13.67 6.57
CA GLU A 406 -21.37 -12.44 7.37
C GLU A 406 -21.41 -12.71 8.89
N ASN A 407 -22.18 -13.71 9.32
CA ASN A 407 -22.44 -14.01 10.74
C ASN A 407 -21.33 -14.83 11.44
N THR A 408 -20.26 -15.19 10.74
CA THR A 408 -19.15 -15.95 11.33
C THR A 408 -18.42 -15.12 12.38
N ASP A 409 -18.27 -15.69 13.58
CA ASP A 409 -17.48 -15.12 14.68
C ASP A 409 -15.97 -15.23 14.40
N TRP A 410 -15.52 -14.38 13.49
CA TRP A 410 -14.11 -14.29 13.13
C TRP A 410 -13.25 -13.74 14.28
N ALA A 411 -13.83 -12.93 15.17
CA ALA A 411 -13.12 -12.37 16.32
C ALA A 411 -12.64 -13.48 17.28
N ALA A 412 -13.47 -14.51 17.51
CA ALA A 412 -13.06 -15.69 18.28
C ALA A 412 -11.91 -16.48 17.65
N GLN A 413 -11.84 -16.53 16.30
CA GLN A 413 -10.69 -17.14 15.61
C GLN A 413 -9.44 -16.26 15.75
N LEU A 414 -9.56 -14.94 15.55
CA LEU A 414 -8.46 -14.00 15.70
C LEU A 414 -7.87 -13.99 17.13
N SER A 415 -8.68 -14.20 18.18
CA SER A 415 -8.16 -14.27 19.55
C SER A 415 -7.24 -15.47 19.81
N ARG A 416 -7.32 -16.52 18.98
CA ARG A 416 -6.44 -17.70 19.06
C ARG A 416 -5.10 -17.49 18.33
N VAL A 417 -5.04 -16.53 17.41
CA VAL A 417 -3.88 -16.29 16.54
C VAL A 417 -2.59 -16.04 17.34
N PRO A 418 -2.56 -15.21 18.39
CA PRO A 418 -1.32 -14.92 19.09
C PRO A 418 -0.61 -16.17 19.64
N GLU A 419 -1.36 -17.09 20.25
CA GLU A 419 -0.82 -18.34 20.78
C GLU A 419 -0.32 -19.26 19.66
N LEU A 420 -1.11 -19.40 18.58
CA LEU A 420 -0.74 -20.21 17.42
C LEU A 420 0.53 -19.69 16.75
N VAL A 421 0.70 -18.38 16.64
CA VAL A 421 1.89 -17.73 16.08
C VAL A 421 3.14 -18.05 16.90
N VAL A 422 3.06 -17.95 18.23
CA VAL A 422 4.20 -18.27 19.12
C VAL A 422 4.62 -19.73 18.96
N ARG A 423 3.65 -20.64 18.93
CA ARG A 423 3.90 -22.08 18.73
C ARG A 423 4.48 -22.37 17.33
N ALA A 424 3.91 -21.77 16.29
CA ALA A 424 4.39 -21.93 14.91
C ALA A 424 5.81 -21.38 14.73
N LEU A 425 6.15 -20.25 15.38
CA LEU A 425 7.48 -19.67 15.36
C LEU A 425 8.53 -20.61 16.00
N GLY A 426 8.20 -21.23 17.13
CA GLY A 426 9.04 -22.26 17.76
C GLY A 426 9.33 -23.43 16.83
N TRP A 427 8.29 -23.98 16.22
CA TRP A 427 8.43 -25.07 15.27
C TRP A 427 9.17 -24.66 14.00
N LEU A 428 9.01 -23.44 13.50
CA LEU A 428 9.71 -22.95 12.30
C LEU A 428 11.23 -23.01 12.48
N VAL A 429 11.76 -22.52 13.60
CA VAL A 429 13.21 -22.53 13.88
C VAL A 429 13.75 -23.96 13.90
N VAL A 430 13.15 -24.83 14.71
CA VAL A 430 13.58 -26.22 14.86
C VAL A 430 13.46 -27.00 13.54
N THR A 431 12.37 -26.78 12.82
CA THR A 431 12.10 -27.48 11.56
C THR A 431 13.13 -27.14 10.49
N VAL A 432 13.51 -25.86 10.37
CA VAL A 432 14.54 -25.44 9.40
C VAL A 432 15.90 -25.99 9.80
N ASP A 433 16.23 -25.98 11.10
CA ASP A 433 17.50 -26.49 11.60
C ASP A 433 17.67 -27.99 11.35
N ILE A 434 16.62 -28.79 11.61
CA ILE A 434 16.65 -30.24 11.38
C ILE A 434 16.80 -30.55 9.88
N ARG A 435 16.08 -29.83 9.01
CA ARG A 435 16.03 -30.16 7.58
C ARG A 435 17.19 -29.63 6.75
N TYR A 436 17.62 -28.41 7.04
CA TYR A 436 18.56 -27.67 6.20
C TYR A 436 19.82 -27.25 6.96
N GLY A 437 19.91 -27.59 8.24
CA GLY A 437 21.05 -27.28 9.10
C GLY A 437 21.02 -25.85 9.65
N ARG A 438 21.73 -25.65 10.77
CA ARG A 438 21.85 -24.36 11.48
C ARG A 438 22.52 -23.25 10.66
N LYS A 439 23.23 -23.59 9.58
CA LYS A 439 23.84 -22.62 8.65
C LYS A 439 22.85 -22.06 7.62
N SER A 440 21.67 -22.67 7.46
CA SER A 440 20.69 -22.19 6.49
C SER A 440 19.96 -20.94 7.00
N HIS A 441 19.75 -19.96 6.12
CA HIS A 441 19.02 -18.73 6.43
C HIS A 441 17.49 -18.97 6.41
N ILE A 442 16.77 -18.38 7.37
CA ILE A 442 15.31 -18.52 7.45
C ILE A 442 14.61 -17.85 6.26
N LEU A 443 15.15 -16.73 5.76
CA LEU A 443 14.65 -16.06 4.56
C LEU A 443 14.64 -17.01 3.35
N THR A 444 15.69 -17.82 3.18
CA THR A 444 15.78 -18.79 2.07
C THR A 444 14.64 -19.80 2.10
N THR A 445 14.28 -20.29 3.28
CA THR A 445 13.11 -21.16 3.42
C THR A 445 11.82 -20.43 3.10
N SER A 446 11.69 -19.19 3.57
CA SER A 446 10.46 -18.40 3.49
C SER A 446 10.15 -17.92 2.07
N HIS A 447 11.16 -17.78 1.20
CA HIS A 447 10.99 -17.31 -0.18
C HIS A 447 11.26 -18.38 -1.27
N THR A 448 11.53 -19.64 -0.86
CA THR A 448 11.71 -20.77 -1.78
C THR A 448 10.45 -21.66 -1.72
N PRO A 449 9.66 -21.77 -2.80
CA PRO A 449 8.37 -22.46 -2.79
C PRO A 449 8.42 -23.89 -2.22
N GLU A 450 9.33 -24.72 -2.72
CA GLU A 450 9.47 -26.11 -2.28
C GLU A 450 9.82 -26.23 -0.78
N ARG A 451 10.72 -25.36 -0.30
CA ARG A 451 11.12 -25.35 1.10
C ARG A 451 9.98 -24.88 2.00
N ALA A 452 9.29 -23.81 1.62
CA ALA A 452 8.13 -23.30 2.33
C ALA A 452 7.04 -24.36 2.46
N ARG A 453 6.72 -25.08 1.37
CA ARG A 453 5.73 -26.17 1.38
C ARG A 453 6.11 -27.30 2.33
N LEU A 454 7.35 -27.79 2.27
CA LEU A 454 7.81 -28.88 3.13
C LEU A 454 7.86 -28.48 4.61
N VAL A 455 8.29 -27.26 4.89
CA VAL A 455 8.35 -26.73 6.26
C VAL A 455 6.95 -26.48 6.81
N ALA A 456 6.06 -25.84 6.05
CA ALA A 456 4.66 -25.64 6.44
C ALA A 456 3.97 -26.96 6.81
N ARG A 457 4.09 -27.97 5.96
CA ARG A 457 3.49 -29.29 6.18
C ARG A 457 3.92 -29.89 7.52
N HIS A 458 5.21 -29.82 7.85
CA HIS A 458 5.69 -30.39 9.09
C HIS A 458 5.30 -29.61 10.33
N ILE A 459 5.30 -28.28 10.24
CA ILE A 459 4.82 -27.45 11.34
C ILE A 459 3.35 -27.80 11.61
N LEU A 460 2.54 -27.95 10.57
CA LEU A 460 1.14 -28.37 10.69
C LEU A 460 1.00 -29.76 11.33
N GLU A 461 1.79 -30.73 10.90
CA GLU A 461 1.83 -32.08 11.50
C GLU A 461 2.12 -32.00 13.01
N ARG A 462 3.13 -31.22 13.42
CA ARG A 462 3.52 -31.03 14.83
C ARG A 462 2.50 -30.25 15.65
N MET A 463 1.89 -29.23 15.05
CA MET A 463 0.89 -28.42 15.76
C MET A 463 -0.42 -29.19 15.98
N THR A 464 -0.77 -30.08 15.05
CA THR A 464 -1.97 -30.93 15.14
C THR A 464 -1.77 -32.13 16.08
N SER A 465 -0.55 -32.68 16.19
CA SER A 465 -0.27 -33.77 17.13
C SER A 465 -0.34 -33.36 18.60
N GLY A 466 -0.35 -32.05 18.89
CA GLY A 466 -0.35 -31.52 20.24
C GLY A 466 1.04 -31.48 20.90
N ASP A 467 2.11 -31.69 20.12
CA ASP A 467 3.48 -31.63 20.64
C ASP A 467 3.73 -30.23 21.25
N PRO A 468 4.36 -30.14 22.44
CA PRO A 468 4.70 -28.87 23.04
C PRO A 468 5.68 -28.13 22.11
N ALA A 469 5.34 -26.90 21.75
CA ALA A 469 6.18 -26.12 20.86
C ALA A 469 7.47 -25.69 21.56
N PRO A 470 8.62 -25.69 20.85
CA PRO A 470 9.85 -25.11 21.36
C PRO A 470 9.64 -23.64 21.75
N ASP A 471 10.10 -23.23 22.93
CA ASP A 471 9.92 -21.86 23.46
C ASP A 471 10.97 -20.86 22.94
N ASN A 472 11.92 -21.34 22.14
CA ASN A 472 13.09 -20.58 21.67
C ASN A 472 13.91 -19.96 22.82
N ALA A 473 13.95 -20.57 24.02
CA ALA A 473 14.63 -20.03 25.19
C ALA A 473 16.09 -19.60 24.94
N ASP A 474 16.81 -20.34 24.09
CA ASP A 474 18.19 -20.03 23.70
C ASP A 474 18.35 -18.72 22.90
N TYR A 475 17.25 -18.16 22.39
CA TYR A 475 17.21 -16.98 21.55
C TYR A 475 16.43 -15.82 22.19
N ARG A 476 16.16 -15.89 23.50
CA ARG A 476 15.39 -14.88 24.24
C ARG A 476 16.28 -14.07 25.18
N VAL A 477 16.00 -12.78 25.30
CA VAL A 477 16.66 -11.92 26.27
C VAL A 477 15.86 -11.75 27.56
N ASP A 478 14.55 -11.97 27.54
CA ASP A 478 13.69 -11.81 28.71
C ASP A 478 13.86 -12.97 29.70
N GLU A 479 13.86 -12.66 30.98
CA GLU A 479 13.83 -13.67 32.03
C GLU A 479 12.36 -14.00 32.38
N PRO A 480 11.93 -15.28 32.30
CA PRO A 480 10.56 -15.65 32.64
C PRO A 480 10.27 -15.38 34.12
N SER A 481 9.19 -14.64 34.39
CA SER A 481 8.79 -14.21 35.74
C SER A 481 8.16 -15.33 36.58
N ASN A 482 7.76 -16.47 36.00
CA ASN A 482 7.24 -17.62 36.73
C ASN A 482 7.34 -18.90 35.91
N GLY A 483 8.08 -19.90 36.41
CA GLY A 483 7.93 -21.31 35.99
C GLY A 483 9.16 -21.98 35.37
N ARG A 484 9.85 -22.79 36.19
CA ARG A 484 10.71 -23.93 35.82
C ARG A 484 11.71 -23.71 34.66
N ARG A 485 12.81 -22.99 34.93
CA ARG A 485 14.10 -23.50 34.42
C ARG A 485 14.49 -24.68 35.30
N THR A 486 14.68 -25.85 34.70
CA THR A 486 15.51 -26.92 35.25
C THR A 486 16.79 -26.27 35.79
N ARG A 487 17.16 -26.58 37.04
CA ARG A 487 18.24 -26.05 37.89
C ARG A 487 19.62 -25.81 37.22
N SER A 488 19.72 -25.06 36.13
CA SER A 488 21.01 -24.66 35.59
C SER A 488 21.56 -23.52 36.44
N THR A 489 22.75 -23.76 37.00
CA THR A 489 23.50 -22.77 37.78
C THR A 489 23.65 -21.48 36.95
N SER A 490 23.35 -20.31 37.53
CA SER A 490 23.49 -19.00 36.87
C SER A 490 24.82 -18.88 36.11
N ALA A 491 24.82 -18.29 34.91
CA ALA A 491 26.03 -18.14 34.09
C ALA A 491 27.18 -17.46 34.86
N VAL A 492 26.87 -16.44 35.66
CA VAL A 492 27.85 -15.79 36.55
C VAL A 492 28.43 -16.78 37.56
N ASN A 493 27.59 -17.62 38.18
CA ASN A 493 28.06 -18.62 39.13
C ASN A 493 28.99 -19.66 38.49
N VAL A 494 28.73 -20.05 37.24
CA VAL A 494 29.61 -20.96 36.49
C VAL A 494 30.96 -20.30 36.26
N LEU A 495 30.98 -19.07 35.75
CA LEU A 495 32.21 -18.33 35.47
C LEU A 495 33.07 -18.09 36.72
N VAL A 496 32.43 -17.67 37.82
CA VAL A 496 33.12 -17.37 39.09
C VAL A 496 33.66 -18.64 39.74
N ARG A 497 32.90 -19.75 39.73
CA ARG A 497 33.36 -21.03 40.29
C ARG A 497 34.54 -21.61 39.51
N ALA A 498 34.45 -21.55 38.18
CA ALA A 498 35.54 -22.00 37.30
C ALA A 498 36.75 -21.06 37.33
N ARG A 499 36.63 -19.85 37.90
CA ARG A 499 37.63 -18.77 37.83
C ARG A 499 38.13 -18.53 36.40
N ARG A 500 37.23 -18.65 35.42
CA ARG A 500 37.58 -18.56 33.99
C ARG A 500 38.04 -17.15 33.58
N ILE A 501 37.59 -16.13 34.29
CA ILE A 501 37.90 -14.73 34.03
C ILE A 501 38.61 -14.17 35.27
N PRO A 502 39.87 -13.68 35.18
CA PRO A 502 40.54 -13.05 36.33
C PRO A 502 39.86 -11.73 36.70
N ASP A 503 40.12 -11.19 37.89
CA ASP A 503 39.63 -9.85 38.27
C ASP A 503 40.35 -8.75 37.46
N GLY A 504 39.60 -7.72 37.04
CA GLY A 504 40.16 -6.55 36.37
C GLY A 504 39.93 -6.38 34.85
N PRO A 505 39.61 -7.41 34.03
CA PRO A 505 39.25 -7.21 32.63
C PRO A 505 38.08 -6.25 32.46
N VAL A 506 38.19 -5.37 31.46
CA VAL A 506 37.11 -4.45 31.06
C VAL A 506 36.24 -5.15 30.03
N LEU A 507 34.94 -5.21 30.30
CA LEU A 507 33.92 -5.77 29.43
C LEU A 507 33.29 -4.66 28.59
N GLU A 508 32.96 -5.03 27.36
CA GLU A 508 32.27 -4.17 26.40
C GLU A 508 30.77 -4.50 26.39
N PHE A 509 29.95 -3.45 26.44
CA PHE A 509 28.51 -3.58 26.24
C PHE A 509 28.19 -3.72 24.74
N ARG A 510 27.44 -4.76 24.37
CA ARG A 510 26.98 -5.01 23.01
C ARG A 510 25.45 -5.22 22.97
N PRO A 511 24.70 -4.37 22.26
CA PRO A 511 23.25 -4.53 22.07
C PRO A 511 22.86 -5.86 21.41
N VAL A 512 21.87 -6.56 21.98
CA VAL A 512 21.46 -7.92 21.55
C VAL A 512 20.21 -7.93 20.68
N THR A 513 19.15 -7.21 21.06
CA THR A 513 17.89 -7.15 20.29
C THR A 513 17.92 -6.05 19.22
N ARG A 514 16.92 -6.03 18.34
CA ARG A 514 16.78 -4.93 17.36
C ARG A 514 16.58 -3.58 18.05
N MET A 515 15.69 -3.54 19.04
CA MET A 515 15.40 -2.32 19.82
C MET A 515 16.65 -1.79 20.51
N ASP A 516 17.42 -2.67 21.15
CA ASP A 516 18.67 -2.28 21.80
C ASP A 516 19.65 -1.64 20.81
N ARG A 517 19.80 -2.22 19.61
CA ARG A 517 20.71 -1.69 18.57
C ARG A 517 20.27 -0.33 18.03
N GLN A 518 18.97 -0.02 18.07
CA GLN A 518 18.45 1.26 17.60
C GLN A 518 18.64 2.37 18.64
N HIS A 519 18.45 2.06 19.92
CA HIS A 519 18.38 3.08 20.97
C HIS A 519 19.64 3.20 21.85
N LEU A 520 20.35 2.11 22.13
CA LEU A 520 21.49 2.14 23.06
C LEU A 520 22.77 2.75 22.47
N PRO A 521 23.18 2.49 21.20
CA PRO A 521 24.41 3.09 20.67
C PRO A 521 24.43 4.62 20.66
N PRO A 522 23.36 5.33 20.22
CA PRO A 522 23.33 6.79 20.30
C PRO A 522 23.43 7.29 21.75
N TRP A 523 22.79 6.60 22.70
CA TRP A 523 22.84 6.95 24.11
C TRP A 523 24.22 6.72 24.75
N ILE A 524 24.90 5.62 24.41
CA ILE A 524 26.29 5.33 24.84
C ILE A 524 27.27 6.33 24.22
N ALA A 525 27.06 6.74 22.96
CA ALA A 525 27.95 7.70 22.30
C ALA A 525 28.03 9.07 23.02
N THR A 526 26.99 9.45 23.78
CA THR A 526 27.01 10.68 24.59
C THR A 526 27.91 10.59 25.83
N ALA A 527 28.18 9.38 26.34
CA ALA A 527 29.07 9.12 27.47
C ALA A 527 29.65 7.70 27.33
N PRO A 528 30.82 7.54 26.68
CA PRO A 528 31.37 6.23 26.32
C PRO A 528 31.56 5.26 27.50
N ASP A 529 31.78 5.78 28.71
CA ASP A 529 31.94 4.99 29.94
C ASP A 529 30.69 4.16 30.26
N ARG A 530 29.50 4.56 29.75
CA ARG A 530 28.26 3.76 29.88
C ARG A 530 28.37 2.40 29.22
N GLY A 531 29.23 2.25 28.21
CA GLY A 531 29.43 1.00 27.49
C GLY A 531 30.48 0.07 28.09
N ARG A 532 31.04 0.39 29.26
CA ARG A 532 32.19 -0.33 29.85
C ARG A 532 31.92 -0.72 31.30
N ALA A 533 32.38 -1.92 31.69
CA ALA A 533 32.32 -2.38 33.07
C ALA A 533 33.50 -3.28 33.41
N VAL A 534 34.08 -3.15 34.61
CA VAL A 534 35.19 -4.00 35.07
C VAL A 534 34.64 -5.27 35.71
N TRP A 535 35.17 -6.43 35.32
CA TRP A 535 34.81 -7.72 35.93
C TRP A 535 35.47 -7.92 37.27
N ARG A 536 34.68 -8.45 38.20
CA ARG A 536 35.09 -8.98 39.49
C ARG A 536 34.44 -10.36 39.71
N ASN A 537 35.19 -11.28 40.28
CA ASN A 537 34.73 -12.61 40.67
C ASN A 537 33.79 -12.55 41.89
N ASP A 538 32.62 -11.95 41.69
CA ASP A 538 31.54 -11.85 42.65
C ASP A 538 30.27 -12.50 42.07
N THR A 539 29.63 -13.37 42.84
CA THR A 539 28.46 -14.13 42.36
C THR A 539 27.17 -13.32 42.26
N ALA A 540 27.10 -12.17 42.96
CA ALA A 540 25.93 -11.32 43.03
C ALA A 540 26.08 -10.06 42.18
N ARG A 541 27.24 -9.38 42.26
CA ARG A 541 27.50 -8.09 41.59
C ARG A 541 28.86 -8.09 40.89
N PRO A 542 29.01 -8.86 39.80
CA PRO A 542 30.30 -9.04 39.12
C PRO A 542 30.76 -7.85 38.28
N LEU A 543 29.91 -6.86 38.00
CA LEU A 543 30.22 -5.76 37.07
C LEU A 543 30.34 -4.44 37.82
N VAL A 544 31.53 -3.84 37.82
CA VAL A 544 31.72 -2.46 38.28
C VAL A 544 31.54 -1.54 37.08
N TRP A 545 30.44 -0.78 37.04
CA TRP A 545 30.10 0.04 35.87
C TRP A 545 30.96 1.30 35.82
N GLU A 546 31.62 1.59 34.70
CA GLU A 546 32.56 2.72 34.64
C GLU A 546 31.87 4.10 34.71
N ALA A 547 30.57 4.17 34.38
CA ALA A 547 29.83 5.43 34.38
C ALA A 547 29.57 6.01 35.79
N ASP A 548 29.45 5.17 36.81
CA ASP A 548 29.22 5.61 38.20
C ASP A 548 30.13 4.95 39.25
N GLY A 549 30.94 3.95 38.86
CA GLY A 549 31.87 3.25 39.74
C GLY A 549 31.22 2.22 40.67
N GLU A 550 29.90 2.00 40.55
CA GLU A 550 29.16 1.09 41.43
C GLU A 550 29.12 -0.34 40.88
N ALA A 551 28.94 -1.31 41.80
CA ALA A 551 28.87 -2.73 41.45
C ALA A 551 27.43 -3.19 41.21
N TYR A 552 27.21 -3.88 40.08
CA TYR A 552 25.91 -4.35 39.62
C TYR A 552 25.89 -5.83 39.26
N ALA A 553 24.70 -6.42 39.41
CA ALA A 553 24.35 -7.63 38.69
C ALA A 553 24.11 -7.32 37.21
N ALA A 554 24.45 -8.25 36.31
CA ALA A 554 24.38 -8.03 34.88
C ALA A 554 22.98 -7.61 34.39
N GLY A 555 21.93 -8.37 34.75
CA GLY A 555 20.55 -8.06 34.33
C GLY A 555 20.05 -6.67 34.78
N PRO A 556 20.11 -6.36 36.09
CA PRO A 556 19.74 -5.03 36.62
C PRO A 556 20.50 -3.87 35.97
N LEU A 557 21.78 -4.03 35.65
CA LEU A 557 22.55 -3.00 34.95
C LEU A 557 21.98 -2.74 33.54
N VAL A 558 21.73 -3.80 32.77
CA VAL A 558 21.12 -3.65 31.43
C VAL A 558 19.71 -3.05 31.53
N ARG A 559 18.90 -3.47 32.51
CA ARG A 559 17.58 -2.89 32.76
C ARG A 559 17.66 -1.39 33.04
N ARG A 560 18.64 -0.95 33.85
CA ARG A 560 18.89 0.46 34.12
C ARG A 560 19.28 1.21 32.85
N MET A 561 20.24 0.69 32.08
CA MET A 561 20.66 1.30 30.81
C MET A 561 19.49 1.45 29.83
N ARG A 562 18.64 0.43 29.72
CA ARG A 562 17.42 0.46 28.88
C ARG A 562 16.38 1.46 29.38
N GLY A 563 16.20 1.59 30.69
CA GLY A 563 15.33 2.59 31.30
C GLY A 563 15.80 4.02 30.99
N GLU A 564 17.10 4.28 31.17
CA GLU A 564 17.68 5.60 30.90
C GLU A 564 17.70 5.97 29.40
N ALA A 565 17.86 4.98 28.51
CA ALA A 565 17.97 5.24 27.06
C ALA A 565 16.63 5.26 26.31
N MET A 566 15.66 4.45 26.74
CA MET A 566 14.41 4.23 25.98
C MET A 566 13.19 3.94 26.86
N ASP A 567 13.23 4.29 28.15
CA ASP A 567 12.15 4.07 29.13
C ASP A 567 11.66 2.61 29.22
N ASN A 568 12.54 1.66 28.87
CA ASN A 568 12.22 0.23 28.92
C ASN A 568 12.83 -0.42 30.16
N HIS A 569 11.95 -0.80 31.11
CA HIS A 569 12.33 -1.38 32.39
C HIS A 569 12.12 -2.90 32.47
N GLN A 570 12.06 -3.59 31.34
CA GLN A 570 11.91 -5.05 31.29
C GLN A 570 13.17 -5.77 31.83
N GLN A 571 12.97 -6.84 32.61
CA GLN A 571 14.07 -7.70 33.06
C GLN A 571 14.65 -8.51 31.89
N VAL A 572 15.98 -8.57 31.84
CA VAL A 572 16.71 -9.31 30.80
C VAL A 572 17.91 -10.07 31.34
N GLN A 573 18.28 -11.11 30.62
CA GLN A 573 19.49 -11.88 30.82
C GLN A 573 20.72 -11.04 30.43
N GLY A 574 21.20 -10.23 31.38
CA GLY A 574 22.28 -9.27 31.15
C GLY A 574 23.62 -9.88 30.72
N THR A 575 23.86 -11.17 30.97
CA THR A 575 25.10 -11.85 30.55
C THR A 575 25.23 -11.98 29.03
N LEU A 576 24.15 -11.78 28.27
CA LEU A 576 24.21 -11.72 26.80
C LEU A 576 24.80 -10.40 26.27
N TYR A 577 24.73 -9.34 27.09
CA TYR A 577 25.08 -7.97 26.68
C TYR A 577 26.53 -7.59 26.97
N TRP A 578 27.15 -8.25 27.94
CA TRP A 578 28.52 -7.93 28.35
C TRP A 578 29.50 -8.93 27.76
N HIS A 579 30.49 -8.41 27.03
CA HIS A 579 31.44 -9.19 26.24
C HIS A 579 32.85 -8.98 26.75
N ILE A 580 33.64 -10.05 26.75
CA ILE A 580 35.09 -9.95 26.84
C ILE A 580 35.63 -9.76 25.41
N PRO A 581 36.42 -8.70 25.16
CA PRO A 581 37.00 -8.46 23.84
C PRO A 581 37.73 -9.69 23.31
N GLY A 582 37.29 -10.21 22.16
CA GLY A 582 37.89 -11.39 21.52
C GLY A 582 37.42 -12.76 22.03
N GLU A 583 36.74 -12.85 23.18
CA GLU A 583 36.26 -14.13 23.75
C GLU A 583 34.74 -14.32 23.64
N GLY A 584 33.95 -13.25 23.52
CA GLY A 584 32.48 -13.33 23.36
C GLY A 584 31.71 -12.90 24.59
N SER A 585 30.41 -13.23 24.64
CA SER A 585 29.55 -12.82 25.76
C SER A 585 29.79 -13.67 27.00
N LEU A 586 29.49 -13.13 28.18
CA LEU A 586 29.51 -13.91 29.42
C LEU A 586 28.58 -15.14 29.36
N TYR A 587 27.49 -15.06 28.60
CA TYR A 587 26.63 -16.20 28.35
C TYR A 587 27.32 -17.29 27.52
N ASP A 588 27.99 -16.92 26.43
CA ASP A 588 28.64 -17.87 25.53
C ASP A 588 29.77 -18.61 26.25
N ILE A 589 30.62 -17.87 26.98
CA ILE A 589 31.72 -18.45 27.78
C ILE A 589 31.16 -19.40 28.84
N ALA A 590 30.08 -19.03 29.53
CA ALA A 590 29.44 -19.91 30.50
C ALA A 590 28.76 -21.12 29.87
N LYS A 591 28.34 -21.04 28.60
CA LYS A 591 27.75 -22.16 27.85
C LYS A 591 28.83 -23.14 27.40
N GLU A 592 29.98 -22.64 26.93
CA GLU A 592 31.14 -23.47 26.56
C GLU A 592 31.64 -24.28 27.75
N LEU A 593 31.84 -23.65 28.91
CA LEU A 593 32.26 -24.35 30.13
C LEU A 593 31.30 -25.46 30.56
N ARG A 594 29.99 -25.24 30.43
CA ARG A 594 28.99 -26.28 30.75
C ARG A 594 29.10 -27.47 29.79
N ALA A 595 29.34 -27.22 28.51
CA ALA A 595 29.50 -28.27 27.53
C ALA A 595 30.80 -29.08 27.77
N GLU A 596 31.88 -28.41 28.17
CA GLU A 596 33.13 -29.07 28.57
C GLU A 596 32.94 -29.96 29.82
N ASP A 597 32.24 -29.45 30.85
CA ASP A 597 31.94 -30.20 32.06
C ASP A 597 31.05 -31.44 31.77
N GLU A 598 30.07 -31.31 30.86
CA GLU A 598 29.21 -32.42 30.43
C GLU A 598 29.99 -33.48 29.64
N LEU A 599 30.86 -33.06 28.71
CA LEU A 599 31.73 -33.98 27.96
C LEU A 599 32.72 -34.71 28.88
N ALA A 600 33.31 -34.00 29.85
CA ALA A 600 34.22 -34.60 30.83
C ALA A 600 33.52 -35.56 31.81
N ALA A 601 32.21 -35.43 32.00
CA ALA A 601 31.41 -36.34 32.82
C ALA A 601 30.91 -37.58 32.05
N GLU A 602 30.92 -37.54 30.71
CA GLU A 602 30.51 -38.64 29.82
C GLU A 602 31.70 -39.51 29.34
N GLU A 603 32.94 -39.09 29.55
CA GLU A 603 34.13 -39.94 29.37
C GLU A 603 34.34 -40.83 30.62
N PRO A 604 34.26 -42.17 30.50
CA PRO A 604 34.29 -43.10 31.63
C PRO A 604 35.64 -43.26 32.33
#